data_AF-A0A523X7L7-F1
#
_entry.id   AF-A0A523X7L7-F1
#
_cell.length_a   1.000
_cell.length_b   1.000
_cell.length_c   1.000
_cell.angle_alpha   90.00
_cell.angle_beta   90.00
_cell.angle_gamma   90.00
#
_symmetry.space_group_name_H-M   'P 1'
#
loop_
_entity.id
_entity.type
_entity.pdbx_description
1 polymer ?
#
loop_
_entity_poly.entity_id
_entity_poly.type
_entity_poly.pdbx_seq_one_letter_code
_entity_poly.pdbx_strand_id
1 'polypeptide(L)'
;MEDIRNKLSISKENIDEIQKFLIDENNPFVNDLLQLIDKYGGVDEINKKFKEARKIETIYKKLETVNPDYIDELEWLIKQRENEAFISVDNYRRKILGNAVDRIKFDDSFAVTLELSACQYFPFLIKGAKKAISNQ
;
A
#
# COMPACT_ATOMS: atom_id res chain seq x y z
N MET A 1 36.10 -1.03 -10.06
CA MET A 1 34.68 -0.85 -10.45
C MET A 1 34.25 -1.90 -11.47
N GLU A 2 35.05 -2.14 -12.50
CA GLU A 2 34.80 -3.17 -13.53
C GLU A 2 34.66 -4.59 -12.95
N ASP A 3 35.52 -4.97 -11.99
CA ASP A 3 35.44 -6.26 -11.27
C ASP A 3 34.12 -6.47 -10.49
N ILE A 4 33.57 -5.43 -9.87
CA ILE A 4 32.28 -5.51 -9.17
C ILE A 4 31.13 -5.65 -10.17
N ARG A 5 31.18 -4.93 -11.31
CA ARG A 5 30.16 -5.05 -12.36
C ARG A 5 30.13 -6.45 -12.97
N ASN A 6 31.28 -7.09 -13.15
CA ASN A 6 31.35 -8.47 -13.65
C ASN A 6 30.70 -9.48 -12.70
N LYS A 7 30.76 -9.25 -11.38
CA LYS A 7 30.05 -10.09 -10.37
C LYS A 7 28.53 -9.94 -10.40
N LEU A 8 28.01 -8.87 -11.00
CA LEU A 8 26.57 -8.69 -11.22
C LEU A 8 26.09 -9.39 -12.50
N SER A 9 27.01 -9.89 -13.33
CA SER A 9 26.65 -10.62 -14.55
C SER A 9 26.01 -11.95 -14.19
N ILE A 10 24.81 -12.19 -14.70
CA ILE A 10 24.12 -13.46 -14.56
C ILE A 10 24.56 -14.32 -15.75
N SER A 11 25.17 -15.48 -15.47
CA SER A 11 25.58 -16.42 -16.51
C SER A 11 24.36 -16.98 -17.24
N LYS A 12 24.45 -17.07 -18.56
CA LYS A 12 23.37 -17.63 -19.40
C LYS A 12 23.04 -19.07 -19.01
N GLU A 13 24.05 -19.84 -18.67
CA GLU A 13 23.94 -21.24 -18.25
C GLU A 13 23.01 -21.39 -17.04
N ASN A 14 23.13 -20.51 -16.05
CA ASN A 14 22.23 -20.52 -14.87
C ASN A 14 20.78 -20.22 -15.25
N ILE A 15 20.54 -19.31 -16.21
CA ILE A 15 19.19 -19.01 -16.69
C ILE A 15 18.63 -20.21 -17.46
N ASP A 16 19.45 -20.84 -18.31
CA ASP A 16 19.05 -22.00 -19.11
C ASP A 16 18.69 -23.18 -18.20
N GLU A 17 19.42 -23.42 -17.10
CA GLU A 17 19.09 -24.47 -16.12
C GLU A 17 17.78 -24.18 -15.38
N ILE A 18 17.52 -22.93 -14.98
CA ILE A 18 16.23 -22.54 -14.38
C ILE A 18 15.09 -22.77 -15.37
N GLN A 19 15.27 -22.38 -16.63
CA GLN A 19 14.26 -22.57 -17.66
C GLN A 19 13.95 -24.05 -17.87
N LYS A 20 14.99 -24.90 -17.99
CA LYS A 20 14.82 -26.36 -18.09
C LYS A 20 14.01 -26.92 -16.93
N PHE A 21 14.33 -26.52 -15.70
CA PHE A 21 13.59 -26.94 -14.52
C PHE A 21 12.11 -26.54 -14.57
N LEU A 22 11.81 -25.29 -14.97
CA LEU A 22 10.44 -24.76 -14.98
C LEU A 22 9.55 -25.35 -16.08
N ILE A 23 10.12 -25.75 -17.22
CA ILE A 23 9.35 -26.27 -18.38
C ILE A 23 9.36 -27.79 -18.51
N ASP A 24 10.12 -28.49 -17.67
CA ASP A 24 10.16 -29.96 -17.69
C ASP A 24 8.79 -30.54 -17.29
N GLU A 25 8.12 -31.19 -18.25
CA GLU A 25 6.81 -31.82 -18.08
C GLU A 25 6.83 -32.94 -17.02
N ASN A 26 8.01 -33.49 -16.71
CA ASN A 26 8.17 -34.53 -15.69
C ASN A 26 8.52 -33.97 -14.30
N ASN A 27 8.59 -32.65 -14.13
CA ASN A 27 8.92 -32.04 -12.85
C ASN A 27 7.72 -32.10 -11.88
N PRO A 28 7.78 -32.92 -10.82
CA PRO A 28 6.65 -33.08 -9.91
C PRO A 28 6.31 -31.78 -9.16
N PHE A 29 7.30 -30.93 -8.84
CA PHE A 29 7.05 -29.69 -8.09
C PHE A 29 6.27 -28.66 -8.90
N VAL A 30 6.61 -28.52 -10.20
CA VAL A 30 5.88 -27.61 -11.09
C VAL A 30 4.47 -28.15 -11.33
N ASN A 31 4.35 -29.46 -11.58
CA ASN A 31 3.05 -30.09 -11.81
C ASN A 31 2.12 -29.99 -10.59
N ASP A 32 2.61 -30.25 -9.38
CA ASP A 32 1.83 -30.10 -8.15
C ASP A 32 1.39 -28.65 -7.91
N LEU A 33 2.25 -27.68 -8.22
CA LEU A 33 1.91 -26.26 -8.16
C LEU A 33 0.82 -25.90 -9.17
N LEU A 34 0.93 -26.36 -10.41
CA LEU A 34 -0.09 -26.12 -11.46
C LEU A 34 -1.43 -26.73 -11.07
N GLN A 35 -1.45 -27.97 -10.57
CA GLN A 35 -2.68 -28.60 -10.06
C GLN A 35 -3.31 -27.82 -8.90
N LEU A 36 -2.48 -27.28 -8.00
CA LEU A 36 -2.96 -26.41 -6.92
C LEU A 36 -3.57 -25.12 -7.48
N ILE A 37 -2.94 -24.48 -8.45
CA ILE A 37 -3.47 -23.27 -9.12
C ILE A 37 -4.80 -23.58 -9.81
N ASP A 38 -4.89 -24.70 -10.52
CA ASP A 38 -6.11 -25.14 -11.21
C ASP A 38 -7.26 -25.42 -10.24
N LYS A 39 -6.97 -25.96 -9.05
CA LYS A 39 -7.97 -26.12 -7.97
C LYS A 39 -8.65 -24.80 -7.58
N TYR A 40 -7.97 -23.66 -7.76
CA TYR A 40 -8.53 -22.33 -7.48
C TYR A 40 -9.11 -21.61 -8.72
N GLY A 41 -9.15 -22.29 -9.87
CA GLY A 41 -9.70 -21.77 -11.13
C GLY A 41 -8.65 -21.21 -12.09
N GLY A 42 -7.36 -21.47 -11.84
CA GLY A 42 -6.28 -21.01 -12.70
C GLY A 42 -5.79 -19.58 -12.38
N VAL A 43 -4.70 -19.18 -13.04
CA VAL A 43 -4.05 -17.87 -12.82
C VAL A 43 -5.00 -16.71 -13.11
N ASP A 44 -5.81 -16.81 -14.16
CA ASP A 44 -6.73 -15.74 -14.56
C ASP A 44 -7.84 -15.51 -13.54
N GLU A 45 -8.45 -16.59 -13.01
CA GLU A 45 -9.49 -16.48 -11.99
C GLU A 45 -8.91 -15.98 -10.66
N ILE A 46 -7.71 -16.44 -10.28
CA ILE A 46 -6.99 -15.92 -9.10
C ILE A 46 -6.76 -14.40 -9.25
N ASN A 47 -6.24 -13.96 -10.39
CA ASN A 47 -5.98 -12.54 -10.65
C ASN A 47 -7.27 -11.71 -10.71
N LYS A 48 -8.36 -12.27 -11.25
CA LYS A 48 -9.68 -11.63 -11.23
C LYS A 48 -10.18 -11.47 -9.80
N LYS A 49 -10.17 -12.53 -8.99
CA LYS A 49 -10.53 -12.47 -7.57
C LYS A 49 -9.66 -11.48 -6.80
N PHE A 50 -8.36 -11.41 -7.09
CA PHE A 50 -7.46 -10.42 -6.50
C PHE A 50 -7.88 -8.98 -6.83
N LYS A 51 -8.19 -8.68 -8.10
CA LYS A 51 -8.69 -7.36 -8.51
C LYS A 51 -10.00 -7.01 -7.81
N GLU A 52 -10.93 -7.95 -7.73
CA GLU A 52 -12.22 -7.76 -7.03
C GLU A 52 -12.05 -7.55 -5.52
N ALA A 53 -11.15 -8.30 -4.88
CA ALA A 53 -10.87 -8.19 -3.45
C ALA A 53 -10.21 -6.86 -3.07
N ARG A 54 -9.55 -6.19 -4.01
CA ARG A 54 -8.90 -4.89 -3.81
C ARG A 54 -9.80 -3.68 -4.09
N LYS A 55 -11.02 -3.91 -4.58
CA LYS A 55 -12.01 -2.84 -4.72
C LYS A 55 -12.36 -2.28 -3.34
N ILE A 56 -12.47 -0.96 -3.25
CA ILE A 56 -12.73 -0.27 -1.98
C ILE A 56 -14.02 -0.80 -1.35
N GLU A 57 -15.07 -1.02 -2.14
CA GLU A 57 -16.36 -1.52 -1.70
C GLU A 57 -16.26 -2.92 -1.09
N THR A 58 -15.42 -3.79 -1.67
CA THR A 58 -15.15 -5.13 -1.16
C THR A 58 -14.38 -5.09 0.15
N ILE A 59 -13.35 -4.24 0.23
CA ILE A 59 -12.57 -4.05 1.45
C ILE A 59 -13.46 -3.49 2.57
N TYR A 60 -14.35 -2.55 2.24
CA TYR A 60 -15.28 -1.94 3.17
C TYR A 60 -16.24 -2.98 3.78
N LYS A 61 -16.90 -3.78 2.94
CA LYS A 61 -17.76 -4.89 3.39
C LYS A 61 -17.03 -5.91 4.26
N LYS A 62 -15.77 -6.20 3.91
CA LYS A 62 -14.93 -7.09 4.72
C LYS A 62 -14.64 -6.47 6.09
N LEU A 63 -14.36 -5.17 6.15
CA LEU A 63 -14.13 -4.46 7.40
C LEU A 63 -15.40 -4.42 8.27
N GLU A 64 -16.58 -4.20 7.69
CA GLU A 64 -17.87 -4.26 8.39
C GLU A 64 -18.09 -5.60 9.11
N THR A 65 -17.61 -6.70 8.51
CA THR A 65 -17.76 -8.03 9.09
C THR A 65 -16.73 -8.32 10.19
N VAL A 66 -15.51 -7.83 10.04
CA VAL A 66 -14.38 -8.17 10.93
C VAL A 66 -14.24 -7.21 12.11
N ASN A 67 -14.52 -5.92 11.89
CA ASN A 67 -14.42 -4.88 12.91
C ASN A 67 -15.41 -3.75 12.62
N PRO A 68 -16.68 -3.91 13.04
CA PRO A 68 -17.74 -2.94 12.79
C PRO A 68 -17.43 -1.55 13.37
N ASP A 69 -16.79 -1.49 14.55
CA ASP A 69 -16.49 -0.22 15.24
C ASP A 69 -15.60 0.70 14.40
N TYR A 70 -14.77 0.15 13.52
CA TYR A 70 -13.88 0.93 12.66
C TYR A 70 -14.62 1.59 11.50
N ILE A 71 -15.80 1.10 11.12
CA ILE A 71 -16.61 1.65 10.05
C ILE A 71 -17.12 3.03 10.45
N ASP A 72 -17.70 3.16 11.64
CA ASP A 72 -18.21 4.44 12.13
C ASP A 72 -17.10 5.51 12.18
N GLU A 73 -15.91 5.14 12.64
CA GLU A 73 -14.77 6.05 12.69
C GLU A 73 -14.20 6.39 11.29
N LEU A 74 -14.23 5.44 10.36
CA LEU A 74 -13.83 5.65 8.97
C LEU A 74 -14.82 6.58 8.26
N GLU A 75 -16.12 6.38 8.43
CA GLU A 75 -17.16 7.28 7.91
C GLU A 75 -17.04 8.67 8.49
N TRP A 76 -16.77 8.77 9.79
CA TRP A 76 -16.51 10.05 10.43
C TRP A 76 -15.31 10.76 9.76
N LEU A 77 -14.22 10.04 9.51
CA LEU A 77 -13.02 10.60 8.88
C LEU A 77 -13.27 11.05 7.43
N ILE A 78 -14.03 10.26 6.65
CA ILE A 78 -14.45 10.61 5.29
C ILE A 78 -15.25 11.92 5.30
N LYS A 79 -16.22 12.05 6.22
CA LYS A 79 -17.01 13.28 6.39
C LYS A 79 -16.14 14.48 6.76
N GLN A 80 -15.13 14.30 7.63
CA GLN A 80 -14.21 15.39 7.97
C GLN A 80 -13.41 15.87 6.76
N ARG A 81 -12.96 14.93 5.92
CA ARG A 81 -12.27 15.27 4.65
C ARG A 81 -13.19 16.03 3.71
N GLU A 82 -14.43 15.56 3.52
CA GLU A 82 -15.41 16.18 2.62
C GLU A 82 -15.84 17.57 3.07
N ASN A 83 -15.91 17.80 4.38
CA ASN A 83 -16.19 19.10 4.97
C ASN A 83 -14.97 20.03 5.03
N GLU A 84 -13.84 19.64 4.45
CA GLU A 84 -12.57 20.36 4.52
C GLU A 84 -12.17 20.74 5.96
N ALA A 85 -12.48 19.87 6.93
CA ALA A 85 -12.30 20.14 8.35
C ALA A 85 -10.83 20.20 8.78
N PHE A 86 -9.89 19.82 7.90
CA PHE A 86 -8.45 19.89 8.14
C PHE A 86 -7.86 21.20 7.62
N ILE A 87 -7.08 21.89 8.45
CA ILE A 87 -6.28 23.03 8.02
C ILE A 87 -5.40 22.64 6.80
N SER A 88 -5.38 23.50 5.79
CA SER A 88 -4.52 23.28 4.62
C SER A 88 -3.04 23.30 5.01
N VAL A 89 -2.19 22.66 4.20
CA VAL A 89 -0.74 22.66 4.41
C VAL A 89 -0.19 24.10 4.46
N ASP A 90 -0.68 24.99 3.61
CA ASP A 90 -0.24 26.40 3.58
C ASP A 90 -0.64 27.15 4.84
N ASN A 91 -1.88 26.97 5.30
CA ASN A 91 -2.37 27.59 6.53
C ASN A 91 -1.63 27.02 7.75
N TYR A 92 -1.32 25.73 7.76
CA TYR A 92 -0.51 25.10 8.81
C TYR A 92 0.91 25.66 8.83
N ARG A 93 1.58 25.75 7.67
CA ARG A 93 2.92 26.35 7.53
C ARG A 93 2.92 27.78 8.06
N ARG A 94 1.92 28.59 7.69
CA ARG A 94 1.78 29.96 8.19
C ARG A 94 1.48 30.03 9.69
N LYS A 95 0.66 29.12 10.24
CA LYS A 95 0.40 29.04 11.69
C LYS A 95 1.69 28.77 12.48
N ILE A 96 2.55 27.89 12.00
CA ILE A 96 3.78 27.50 12.70
C ILE A 96 4.91 28.52 12.49
N LEU A 97 5.09 29.02 11.27
CA LEU A 97 6.24 29.84 10.88
C LEU A 97 5.93 31.35 10.79
N GLY A 98 4.66 31.74 10.92
CA GLY A 98 4.21 33.11 10.75
C GLY A 98 4.61 33.68 9.38
N ASN A 99 5.05 34.94 9.38
CA ASN A 99 5.46 35.66 8.15
C ASN A 99 6.74 35.11 7.51
N ALA A 100 7.49 34.24 8.19
CA ALA A 100 8.68 33.63 7.61
C ALA A 100 8.34 32.71 6.43
N VAL A 101 7.11 32.18 6.39
CA VAL A 101 6.64 31.28 5.33
C VAL A 101 6.79 31.91 3.94
N ASP A 102 6.58 33.23 3.81
CA ASP A 102 6.62 33.95 2.54
C ASP A 102 8.05 34.07 1.96
N ARG A 103 9.07 33.74 2.76
CA ARG A 103 10.49 33.78 2.38
C ARG A 103 11.10 32.40 2.20
N ILE A 104 10.36 31.35 2.54
CA ILE A 104 10.84 29.96 2.50
C ILE A 104 10.29 29.30 1.24
N LYS A 105 11.19 28.79 0.40
CA LYS A 105 10.82 27.88 -0.68
C LYS A 105 10.84 26.45 -0.13
N PHE A 106 9.67 25.85 0.00
CA PHE A 106 9.55 24.45 0.40
C PHE A 106 9.89 23.54 -0.79
N ASP A 107 10.77 22.57 -0.57
CA ASP A 107 11.10 21.54 -1.54
C ASP A 107 10.28 20.28 -1.24
N ASP A 108 9.17 20.11 -1.96
CA ASP A 108 8.28 18.97 -1.76
C ASP A 108 8.86 17.65 -2.33
N SER A 109 10.05 17.66 -2.96
CA SER A 109 10.72 16.43 -3.41
C SER A 109 11.17 15.52 -2.25
N PHE A 110 11.27 16.06 -1.04
CA PHE A 110 11.57 15.34 0.20
C PHE A 110 10.36 15.21 1.12
N ALA A 111 9.13 15.39 0.61
CA ALA A 111 7.93 15.22 1.40
C ALA A 111 7.87 13.80 1.99
N VAL A 112 7.90 13.69 3.32
CA VAL A 112 7.79 12.41 4.01
C VAL A 112 6.33 11.99 4.00
N THR A 113 6.04 10.84 3.40
CA THR A 113 4.74 10.17 3.53
C THR A 113 4.75 9.29 4.77
N LEU A 114 3.81 9.52 5.69
CA LEU A 114 3.54 8.55 6.75
C LEU A 114 2.74 7.39 6.15
N GLU A 115 3.36 6.22 6.10
CA GLU A 115 2.66 4.97 5.77
C GLU A 115 2.24 4.26 7.06
N LEU A 116 0.95 3.91 7.16
CA LEU A 116 0.43 3.03 8.20
C LEU A 116 0.19 1.65 7.58
N SER A 117 1.19 0.79 7.62
CA SER A 117 1.15 -0.51 6.95
C SER A 117 0.34 -1.59 7.70
N ALA A 118 -0.34 -1.25 8.80
CA ALA A 118 -1.05 -2.22 9.62
C ALA A 118 -2.27 -1.62 10.38
N CYS A 119 -3.40 -2.35 10.36
CA CYS A 119 -4.68 -1.84 10.84
C CYS A 119 -4.74 -1.59 12.36
N GLN A 120 -3.88 -2.21 13.17
CA GLN A 120 -3.85 -1.99 14.62
C GLN A 120 -3.52 -0.53 15.00
N TYR A 121 -2.93 0.24 14.07
CA TYR A 121 -2.65 1.65 14.29
C TYR A 121 -3.83 2.58 13.99
N PHE A 122 -4.92 2.07 13.40
CA PHE A 122 -6.08 2.87 13.01
C PHE A 122 -6.70 3.68 14.17
N PRO A 123 -6.85 3.14 15.41
CA PRO A 123 -7.37 3.94 16.53
C PRO A 123 -6.48 5.14 16.88
N PHE A 124 -5.16 5.01 16.70
CA PHE A 124 -4.22 6.10 16.94
C PHE A 124 -4.32 7.16 15.84
N LEU A 125 -4.51 6.74 14.58
CA LEU A 125 -4.78 7.66 13.47
C LEU A 125 -6.04 8.49 13.76
N ILE A 126 -7.14 7.84 14.14
CA ILE A 126 -8.41 8.55 14.42
C ILE A 126 -8.27 9.50 15.60
N LYS A 127 -7.62 9.09 16.70
CA LYS A 127 -7.32 9.99 17.83
C LYS A 127 -6.47 11.18 17.39
N GLY A 128 -5.46 10.95 16.56
CA GLY A 128 -4.62 11.99 15.97
C GLY A 128 -5.42 12.96 15.12
N ALA A 129 -6.29 12.45 14.24
CA ALA A 129 -7.16 13.25 13.38
C ALA A 129 -8.14 14.12 14.19
N LYS A 130 -8.83 13.54 15.18
CA LYS A 130 -9.72 14.26 16.11
C LYS A 130 -8.97 15.39 16.83
N LYS A 131 -7.80 15.08 17.40
CA LYS A 131 -6.95 16.07 18.08
C LYS A 131 -6.45 17.16 17.14
N ALA A 132 -6.06 16.80 15.91
CA ALA A 132 -5.63 17.75 14.91
C ALA A 132 -6.74 18.76 14.65
N ILE A 133 -7.98 18.30 14.40
CA ILE A 133 -9.16 19.15 14.18
C ILE A 133 -9.49 20.06 15.36
N SER A 134 -9.43 19.55 16.59
CA SER A 134 -9.73 20.37 17.76
C SER A 134 -8.68 21.45 18.06
N ASN A 135 -7.44 21.30 17.58
CA ASN A 135 -6.29 22.15 17.94
C ASN A 135 -5.66 22.88 16.73
N GLN A 136 -6.42 23.07 15.65
CA GLN A 136 -5.93 23.65 14.39
C GLN A 136 -5.51 25.09 14.45
#